data_AF-A0A3D3ZPK3-F1
#
_entry.id   AF-A0A3D3ZPK3-F1
#
_cell.length_a   1.000
_cell.length_b   1.000
_cell.length_c   1.000
_cell.angle_alpha   90.00
_cell.angle_beta   90.00
_cell.angle_gamma   90.00
#
_symmetry.space_group_name_H-M   'P 1'
#
loop_
_entity.id
_entity.type
_entity.pdbx_description
1 polymer ?
#
loop_
_entity_poly.entity_id
_entity_poly.type
_entity_poly.pdbx_seq_one_letter_code
_entity_poly.pdbx_strand_id
1 'polypeptide(L)'
;MKTRTAVLYAAGEPIRVEEIELDPPKEHEVLVRIVAAGICHSDHHVVTGEMPTYLPMALGHEGAGIIEAVGPQVMNCKPGDHVVLSFVPS
;
A
#
# COMPACT_ATOMS: atom_id res chain seq x y z
N MET A 1 6.26 4.17 12.13
CA MET A 1 6.22 5.59 11.74
C MET A 1 4.77 6.00 11.47
N LYS A 2 4.42 7.27 11.73
CA LYS A 2 3.10 7.80 11.41
C LYS A 2 2.99 8.11 9.93
N THR A 3 1.90 7.69 9.29
CA THR A 3 1.62 7.99 7.88
C THR A 3 0.11 8.12 7.65
N ARG A 4 -0.30 8.82 6.60
CA ARG A 4 -1.72 8.94 6.22
C ARG A 4 -2.05 7.89 5.17
N THR A 5 -3.19 7.23 5.32
CA THR A 5 -3.69 6.23 4.37
C THR A 5 -5.20 6.32 4.19
N ALA A 6 -5.72 5.67 3.16
CA ALA A 6 -7.13 5.57 2.84
C ALA A 6 -7.66 4.18 3.26
N VAL A 7 -8.45 4.13 4.33
CA VAL A 7 -8.95 2.89 4.96
C VAL A 7 -10.42 2.67 4.65
N LEU A 8 -10.76 1.45 4.24
CA LEU A 8 -12.12 0.96 4.18
C LEU A 8 -12.38 0.03 5.38
N TYR A 9 -13.38 0.35 6.19
CA TYR A 9 -13.72 -0.41 7.41
C TYR A 9 -14.73 -1.52 7.15
N ALA A 10 -15.70 -1.27 6.28
CA ALA A 10 -16.71 -2.24 5.84
C ALA A 10 -17.11 -1.93 4.39
N ALA A 11 -17.54 -2.96 3.65
CA ALA A 11 -18.07 -2.77 2.31
C ALA A 11 -19.33 -1.87 2.34
N GLY A 12 -19.44 -0.99 1.36
CA GLY A 12 -20.51 0.02 1.26
C GLY A 12 -20.30 1.25 2.15
N GLU A 13 -19.27 1.30 2.99
CA GLU A 13 -18.94 2.49 3.77
C GLU A 13 -18.03 3.47 3.01
N PRO A 14 -18.07 4.77 3.34
CA PRO A 14 -17.10 5.73 2.84
C PRO A 14 -15.67 5.37 3.25
N ILE A 15 -14.74 5.56 2.32
CA ILE A 15 -13.30 5.49 2.60
C ILE A 15 -12.93 6.63 3.57
N ARG A 16 -12.14 6.32 4.60
CA ARG A 16 -11.65 7.29 5.58
C ARG A 16 -10.16 7.52 5.37
N VAL A 17 -9.76 8.79 5.24
CA VAL A 17 -8.34 9.15 5.19
C VAL A 17 -7.89 9.50 6.60
N GLU A 18 -7.03 8.67 7.17
CA GLU A 18 -6.61 8.78 8.57
C GLU A 18 -5.12 8.52 8.74
N GLU A 19 -4.59 8.91 9.89
CA GLU A 19 -3.21 8.62 10.29
C GLU A 19 -3.14 7.24 10.93
N ILE A 20 -2.18 6.43 10.50
CA ILE A 20 -1.90 5.10 11.03
C ILE A 20 -0.44 5.00 11.46
N GLU A 21 -0.13 4.00 12.30
CA GLU A 21 1.23 3.59 12.59
C GLU A 21 1.63 2.44 11.66
N LEU A 22 2.71 2.65 10.91
CA LEU A 22 3.31 1.65 10.04
C LEU A 22 4.62 1.13 10.66
N ASP A 23 4.75 -0.18 10.79
CA ASP A 23 5.98 -0.80 11.29
C ASP A 23 7.17 -0.57 10.36
N PRO A 24 8.42 -0.61 10.87
CA PRO A 24 9.61 -0.65 10.02
C PRO A 24 9.63 -1.94 9.16
N PRO A 25 10.31 -1.92 8.00
CA PRO A 25 10.37 -3.10 7.13
C PRO A 25 11.11 -4.26 7.81
N LYS A 26 10.54 -5.46 7.72
CA LYS A 26 11.13 -6.71 8.21
C LYS A 26 12.07 -7.30 7.17
N GLU A 27 12.61 -8.49 7.47
CA GLU A 27 13.44 -9.25 6.54
C GLU A 27 12.74 -9.43 5.18
N HIS A 28 13.48 -9.15 4.10
CA HIS A 28 13.00 -9.14 2.70
C HIS A 28 11.92 -8.10 2.36
N GLU A 29 11.60 -7.17 3.25
CA GLU A 29 10.63 -6.10 2.99
C GLU A 29 11.32 -4.78 2.66
N VAL A 30 10.62 -3.91 1.92
CA VAL A 30 11.03 -2.53 1.67
C VAL A 30 9.94 -1.57 2.12
N LEU A 31 10.36 -0.45 2.72
CA LEU A 31 9.49 0.67 3.03
C LEU A 31 9.56 1.67 1.88
N VAL A 32 8.41 1.93 1.26
CA VAL A 32 8.30 2.84 0.12
C VAL A 32 7.49 4.07 0.49
N ARG A 33 8.06 5.25 0.26
CA ARG A 33 7.32 6.49 0.31
C ARG A 33 6.57 6.67 -1.02
N ILE A 34 5.27 6.48 -0.98
CA ILE A 34 4.39 6.61 -2.14
C ILE A 34 4.38 8.07 -2.60
N VAL A 35 4.65 8.28 -3.89
CA VAL A 35 4.63 9.60 -4.54
C VAL A 35 3.31 9.81 -5.29
N ALA A 36 2.82 8.76 -5.94
CA ALA A 36 1.54 8.73 -6.61
C ALA A 36 0.93 7.33 -6.56
N ALA A 37 -0.39 7.25 -6.57
CA ALA A 37 -1.12 6.00 -6.70
C ALA A 37 -2.29 6.19 -7.68
N GLY A 38 -2.51 5.19 -8.54
CA GLY A 38 -3.69 5.09 -9.39
C GLY A 38 -4.94 4.75 -8.57
N ILE A 39 -6.11 5.08 -9.12
CA ILE A 39 -7.40 4.60 -8.63
C ILE A 39 -7.96 3.70 -9.71
N CYS A 40 -8.02 2.41 -9.42
CA CYS A 40 -8.51 1.41 -10.36
C CYS A 40 -9.94 1.01 -10.02
N HIS A 41 -10.64 0.46 -11.01
CA HIS A 41 -12.01 -0.01 -10.82
C HIS A 41 -12.08 -1.22 -9.87
N SER A 42 -11.00 -1.99 -9.76
CA SER A 42 -10.87 -3.08 -8.77
C SER A 42 -10.87 -2.57 -7.33
N ASP A 43 -10.31 -1.38 -7.05
CA ASP A 43 -10.43 -0.77 -5.72
C ASP A 43 -11.91 -0.43 -5.43
N HIS A 44 -12.65 0.03 -6.44
CA HIS A 44 -14.09 0.29 -6.32
C HIS A 44 -14.90 -0.99 -6.06
N HIS A 45 -14.56 -2.11 -6.71
CA HIS A 45 -15.21 -3.41 -6.44
C HIS A 45 -15.03 -3.87 -4.99
N VAL A 46 -13.90 -3.55 -4.36
CA VAL A 46 -13.70 -3.79 -2.92
C VAL A 46 -14.62 -2.88 -2.09
N VAL A 47 -14.72 -1.60 -2.45
CA VAL A 47 -15.59 -0.63 -1.77
C VAL A 47 -17.07 -1.03 -1.85
N THR A 48 -17.54 -1.51 -3.00
CA THR A 48 -18.94 -1.95 -3.18
C THR A 48 -19.21 -3.35 -2.61
N GLY A 49 -18.17 -4.10 -2.25
CA GLY A 49 -18.29 -5.49 -1.80
C GLY A 49 -18.51 -6.50 -2.93
N GLU A 50 -18.41 -6.08 -4.19
CA GLU A 50 -18.44 -6.96 -5.37
C GLU A 50 -17.20 -7.88 -5.43
N MET A 51 -16.11 -7.45 -4.81
CA MET A 51 -14.92 -8.27 -4.55
C MET A 51 -14.74 -8.46 -3.03
N PRO A 52 -15.25 -9.57 -2.46
CA PRO A 52 -15.07 -9.85 -1.04
C PRO A 52 -13.59 -9.99 -0.68
N THR A 53 -13.16 -9.27 0.35
CA THR A 53 -11.79 -9.28 0.87
C THR A 53 -11.78 -9.09 2.39
N TYR A 54 -10.60 -9.10 3.00
CA TYR A 54 -10.43 -8.84 4.44
C TYR A 54 -10.57 -7.34 4.72
N LEU A 55 -11.42 -6.98 5.68
CA LEU A 55 -11.60 -5.60 6.14
C LEU A 55 -11.38 -5.54 7.67
N PRO A 56 -10.82 -4.45 8.23
CA PRO A 56 -10.46 -3.19 7.55
C PRO A 56 -9.21 -3.32 6.66
N MET A 57 -9.14 -2.51 5.60
CA MET A 57 -8.03 -2.55 4.62
C MET A 57 -7.61 -1.15 4.16
N ALA A 58 -6.30 -0.94 4.03
CA ALA A 58 -5.75 0.16 3.24
C ALA A 58 -5.86 -0.20 1.75
N LEU A 59 -6.59 0.60 0.98
CA LEU A 59 -6.84 0.33 -0.45
C LEU A 59 -5.66 0.75 -1.33
N GLY A 60 -5.74 0.41 -2.62
CA GLY A 60 -4.78 0.80 -3.64
C GLY A 60 -3.73 -0.26 -3.92
N HIS A 61 -3.46 -0.49 -5.20
CA HIS A 61 -2.49 -1.48 -5.68
C HIS A 61 -1.66 -0.99 -6.88
N GLU A 62 -1.80 0.28 -7.26
CA GLU A 62 -1.14 0.91 -8.41
C GLU A 62 -0.22 2.06 -7.95
N GLY A 63 0.72 1.75 -7.07
CA GLY A 63 1.61 2.75 -6.45
C GLY A 63 2.94 2.94 -7.18
N ALA A 64 3.43 4.17 -7.24
CA ALA A 64 4.81 4.51 -7.60
C ALA A 64 5.43 5.40 -6.51
N GLY A 65 6.69 5.13 -6.17
CA GLY A 65 7.33 5.77 -5.04
C GLY A 65 8.84 5.64 -5.00
N ILE A 66 9.39 6.02 -3.86
CA ILE A 66 10.83 6.02 -3.60
C ILE A 66 11.07 5.15 -2.37
N ILE A 67 12.03 4.23 -2.44
CA ILE A 67 12.41 3.40 -1.29
C ILE A 67 12.99 4.32 -0.20
N GLU A 68 12.41 4.28 0.98
CA GLU A 68 12.84 5.04 2.15
C GLU A 68 13.75 4.20 3.06
N ALA A 69 13.43 2.91 3.22
CA ALA A 69 14.26 1.96 3.96
C ALA A 69 14.14 0.55 3.38
N VAL A 70 15.16 -0.27 3.62
CA VAL A 70 15.17 -1.69 3.27
C VAL A 70 15.38 -2.50 4.53
N GLY A 71 14.68 -3.62 4.65
CA GLY A 71 14.89 -4.57 5.72
C GLY A 71 16.10 -5.49 5.47
N PRO A 72 16.43 -6.36 6.44
CA PRO A 72 17.50 -7.34 6.28
C PRO A 72 17.32 -8.20 5.02
N GLN A 73 18.42 -8.61 4.40
CA GLN A 73 18.46 -9.51 3.23
C GLN A 73 17.76 -9.00 1.95
N VAL A 74 17.42 -7.72 1.87
CA VAL A 74 17.12 -7.06 0.60
C VAL A 74 18.45 -6.76 -0.11
N MET A 75 18.65 -7.34 -1.30
CA MET A 75 19.93 -7.26 -2.02
C MET A 75 19.84 -6.57 -3.39
N ASN A 76 18.63 -6.40 -3.91
CA ASN A 76 18.36 -5.98 -5.29
C ASN A 76 17.87 -4.53 -5.43
N CYS A 77 17.71 -3.81 -4.32
CA CYS A 77 17.34 -2.40 -4.30
C CYS A 77 17.86 -1.71 -3.02
N LYS A 78 17.84 -0.39 -3.00
CA LYS A 78 18.34 0.43 -1.88
C LYS A 78 17.51 1.70 -1.67
N PRO A 79 17.61 2.35 -0.51
CA PRO A 79 16.99 3.66 -0.28
C PRO A 79 17.37 4.68 -1.37
N GLY A 80 16.39 5.45 -1.83
CA GLY A 80 16.50 6.42 -2.92
C GLY A 80 16.14 5.86 -4.30
N ASP A 81 16.06 4.55 -4.49
CA ASP A 81 15.63 3.98 -5.77
C ASP A 81 14.14 4.28 -6.01
N HIS A 82 13.81 4.60 -7.26
CA HIS A 82 12.44 4.79 -7.71
C HIS A 82 11.85 3.43 -8.10
N VAL A 83 10.64 3.15 -7.61
CA VAL A 83 9.97 1.86 -7.81
C VAL A 83 8.51 2.03 -8.21
N VAL A 84 8.02 1.04 -8.95
CA VAL A 84 6.60 0.81 -9.21
C VAL A 84 6.21 -0.47 -8.49
N LEU A 85 5.05 -0.46 -7.83
CA LEU A 85 4.50 -1.62 -7.15
C LEU A 85 3.63 -2.42 -8.11
N SER A 86 3.89 -3.73 -8.21
CA SER A 86 3.05 -4.66 -8.95
C SER A 86 2.21 -5.46 -7.96
N PHE A 87 0.90 -5.54 -8.19
CA PHE A 87 0.01 -6.39 -7.39
C PHE A 87 0.20 -7.89 -7.70
N VAL A 88 0.68 -8.20 -8.91
CA VAL A 88 0.98 -9.58 -9.33
C VAL A 88 2.46 -9.84 -9.17
N PRO A 89 2.88 -10.92 -8.49
CA PRO A 89 4.28 -11.31 -8.43
C PRO A 89 4.79 -11.68 -9.82
N SER A 90 6.02 -11.25 -10.12
CA SER A 90 6.79 -11.61 -11.32
C SER A 90 7.68 -12.81 -11.09
#